data_AF-A0A957LTR3-F1
#
_entry.id   AF-A0A957LTR3-F1
#
_cell.length_a   1.000
_cell.length_b   1.000
_cell.length_c   1.000
_cell.angle_alpha   90.00
_cell.angle_beta   90.00
_cell.angle_gamma   90.00
#
_symmetry.space_group_name_H-M   'P 1'
#
loop_
_entity.id
_entity.type
_entity.pdbx_description
1 polymer ?
#
loop_
_entity_poly.entity_id
_entity_poly.type
_entity_poly.pdbx_seq_one_letter_code
_entity_poly.pdbx_strand_id
1 'polypeptide(L)'
;SEDQRMLVLDAIELHDYRDTRPVATPEALLLREADFLDFLGVIGIAREFAWGPNDLPRCYERIVARRDALRGRFTLPRAQAIAEQRFATMQATLDLLVDEALGEL
;
A
#
# COMPACT_ATOMS: atom_id res chain seq x y z
N SER A 1 18.77 -6.76 -22.73
CA SER A 1 19.96 -7.60 -22.47
C SER A 1 19.65 -8.60 -21.35
N GLU A 2 20.47 -9.62 -21.13
CA GLU A 2 20.34 -10.50 -19.95
C GLU A 2 20.40 -9.69 -18.64
N ASP A 3 21.23 -8.65 -18.57
CA ASP A 3 21.32 -7.77 -17.39
C ASP A 3 20.00 -7.07 -17.06
N GLN A 4 19.31 -6.53 -18.06
CA GLN A 4 17.98 -5.91 -17.86
C GLN A 4 16.96 -6.93 -17.36
N ARG A 5 17.01 -8.16 -17.87
CA ARG A 5 16.13 -9.24 -17.43
C ARG A 5 16.37 -9.59 -15.96
N MET A 6 17.63 -9.64 -15.52
CA MET A 6 17.96 -9.88 -14.12
C MET A 6 17.43 -8.78 -13.19
N LEU A 7 17.58 -7.50 -13.57
CA LEU A 7 17.04 -6.37 -12.80
C LEU A 7 15.51 -6.42 -12.68
N VAL A 8 14.81 -6.79 -13.75
CA VAL A 8 13.35 -6.93 -13.74
C VAL A 8 12.90 -8.08 -12.83
N LEU A 9 13.58 -9.22 -12.87
CA LEU A 9 13.25 -10.36 -12.03
C LEU A 9 13.49 -10.05 -10.54
N ASP A 10 14.59 -9.38 -10.21
CA ASP A 10 14.89 -8.90 -8.85
C ASP A 10 13.79 -7.95 -8.34
N ALA A 11 13.38 -6.99 -9.17
CA ALA A 11 12.30 -6.06 -8.82
C ALA A 11 10.97 -6.79 -8.57
N ILE A 12 10.59 -7.73 -9.43
CA ILE A 12 9.36 -8.53 -9.27
C ILE A 12 9.44 -9.39 -8.01
N GLU A 13 10.58 -9.96 -7.67
CA GLU A 13 10.71 -10.81 -6.49
C GLU A 13 10.56 -10.01 -5.19
N LEU A 14 11.14 -8.80 -5.13
CA LEU A 14 11.29 -8.04 -3.88
C LEU A 14 10.23 -6.95 -3.64
N HIS A 15 9.34 -6.67 -4.60
CA HIS A 15 8.39 -5.56 -4.49
C HIS A 15 7.29 -5.76 -3.45
N ASP A 16 6.97 -7.00 -3.04
CA ASP A 16 5.84 -7.26 -2.15
C ASP A 16 6.06 -6.62 -0.77
N TYR A 17 5.02 -5.99 -0.23
CA TYR A 17 5.10 -5.33 1.08
C TYR A 17 5.30 -6.29 2.25
N ARG A 18 4.92 -7.56 2.08
CA ARG A 18 5.12 -8.64 3.06
C ARG A 18 6.54 -9.16 3.06
N ASP A 19 7.29 -8.95 1.99
CA ASP A 19 8.73 -9.21 2.00
C ASP A 19 9.39 -8.20 2.93
N THR A 20 10.38 -8.62 3.72
CA THR A 20 11.13 -7.74 4.63
C THR A 20 12.60 -7.65 4.26
N ARG A 21 13.04 -8.35 3.20
CA ARG A 21 14.40 -8.27 2.69
C ARG A 21 14.69 -6.83 2.21
N PRO A 22 15.91 -6.34 2.42
CA PRO A 22 16.33 -5.06 1.87
C PRO A 22 16.42 -5.15 0.34
N VAL A 23 16.15 -4.02 -0.31
CA VAL A 23 16.28 -3.89 -1.77
C VAL A 23 17.51 -3.07 -2.09
N ALA A 24 18.39 -3.62 -2.94
CA ALA A 24 19.67 -3.01 -3.26
C ALA A 24 19.64 -2.17 -4.54
N THR A 25 18.76 -2.51 -5.50
CA THR A 25 18.73 -1.87 -6.81
C THR A 25 17.72 -0.70 -6.84
N PRO A 26 18.03 0.43 -7.51
CA PRO A 26 17.10 1.54 -7.66
C PRO A 26 15.78 1.14 -8.32
N GLU A 27 15.82 0.28 -9.34
CA GLU A 27 14.66 -0.20 -10.08
C GLU A 27 13.70 -1.00 -9.19
N ALA A 28 14.23 -1.92 -8.40
CA ALA A 28 13.43 -2.69 -7.46
C ALA A 28 12.86 -1.81 -6.34
N LEU A 29 13.62 -0.82 -5.85
CA LEU A 29 13.15 0.09 -4.81
C LEU A 29 12.02 0.99 -5.33
N LEU A 30 12.16 1.50 -6.55
CA LEU A 30 11.14 2.29 -7.22
C LEU A 30 9.86 1.49 -7.42
N LEU A 31 9.96 0.27 -7.95
CA LEU A 31 8.79 -0.60 -8.15
C LEU A 31 8.09 -0.90 -6.81
N ARG A 32 8.88 -1.27 -5.81
CA ARG A 32 8.39 -1.60 -4.46
C ARG A 32 7.59 -0.45 -3.84
N GLU A 33 8.20 0.74 -3.77
CA GLU A 33 7.51 1.87 -3.16
C GLU A 33 6.34 2.38 -4.00
N ALA A 34 6.39 2.23 -5.33
CA ALA A 34 5.24 2.50 -6.19
C ALA A 34 4.06 1.54 -5.91
N ASP A 35 4.33 0.24 -5.78
CA ASP A 35 3.33 -0.77 -5.42
C ASP A 35 2.74 -0.51 -4.02
N PHE A 36 3.58 -0.12 -3.06
CA PHE A 36 3.14 0.27 -1.71
C PHE A 36 2.17 1.46 -1.74
N LEU A 37 2.48 2.48 -2.54
CA LEU A 37 1.62 3.65 -2.66
C LEU A 37 0.24 3.28 -3.20
N ASP A 38 0.12 2.28 -4.07
CA ASP A 38 -1.13 1.79 -4.66
C ASP A 38 -2.05 1.11 -3.65
N PHE A 39 -1.51 0.69 -2.51
CA PHE A 39 -2.28 0.22 -1.37
C PHE A 39 -2.78 1.34 -0.46
N LEU A 40 -2.42 2.60 -0.70
CA LEU A 40 -2.82 3.76 0.09
C LEU A 40 -3.83 4.66 -0.63
N GLY A 41 -4.41 5.61 0.11
CA GLY A 41 -5.42 6.56 -0.39
C GLY A 41 -6.71 5.88 -0.83
N VAL A 42 -7.51 6.60 -1.62
CA VAL A 42 -8.80 6.12 -2.14
C VAL A 42 -8.65 4.86 -3.00
N ILE A 43 -7.57 4.76 -3.78
CA ILE A 43 -7.31 3.60 -4.64
C ILE A 43 -7.09 2.34 -3.80
N GLY A 44 -6.30 2.43 -2.73
CA GLY A 44 -6.09 1.31 -1.80
C GLY A 44 -7.40 0.81 -1.18
N ILE A 45 -8.28 1.74 -0.79
CA ILE A 45 -9.62 1.45 -0.26
C ILE A 45 -10.49 0.75 -1.33
N ALA A 46 -10.62 1.36 -2.51
CA ALA A 46 -11.46 0.84 -3.59
C ALA A 46 -11.01 -0.56 -4.05
N ARG A 47 -9.69 -0.80 -4.09
CA ARG A 47 -9.13 -2.11 -4.42
C ARG A 47 -9.56 -3.17 -3.41
N GLU A 48 -9.57 -2.85 -2.12
CA GLU A 48 -10.00 -3.80 -1.10
C GLU A 48 -11.49 -4.12 -1.22
N PHE A 49 -12.36 -3.14 -1.50
CA PHE A 49 -13.78 -3.43 -1.70
C PHE A 49 -14.08 -4.18 -3.00
N ALA A 50 -13.28 -3.96 -4.06
CA ALA A 50 -13.48 -4.64 -5.34
C ALA A 50 -13.05 -6.12 -5.32
N TRP A 51 -11.98 -6.45 -4.59
CA TRP A 51 -11.36 -7.79 -4.59
C TRP A 51 -11.44 -8.53 -3.25
N GLY A 52 -11.84 -7.82 -2.20
CA GLY A 52 -11.95 -8.36 -0.86
C GLY A 52 -13.18 -9.24 -0.67
N PRO A 53 -13.40 -9.72 0.57
CA PRO A 53 -14.63 -10.40 0.90
C PRO A 53 -15.82 -9.45 0.70
N ASN A 54 -16.99 -10.00 0.34
CA ASN A 54 -18.24 -9.23 0.31
C ASN A 54 -18.77 -8.98 1.73
N ASP A 55 -17.92 -8.37 2.56
CA ASP A 55 -18.07 -8.13 3.99
C ASP A 55 -17.34 -6.81 4.33
N LEU A 56 -18.13 -5.80 4.69
CA LEU A 56 -17.66 -4.44 4.87
C LEU A 56 -16.72 -4.30 6.09
N PRO A 57 -17.08 -4.74 7.32
CA PRO A 57 -16.16 -4.77 8.46
C PRO A 57 -14.83 -5.45 8.14
N ARG A 58 -14.86 -6.60 7.48
CA ARG A 58 -13.64 -7.35 7.18
C ARG A 58 -12.76 -6.63 6.15
N CYS A 59 -13.36 -5.97 5.15
CA CYS A 59 -12.62 -5.10 4.23
C CYS A 59 -11.96 -3.93 4.98
N TYR A 60 -12.70 -3.27 5.89
CA TYR A 60 -12.17 -2.20 6.73
C TYR A 60 -10.94 -2.65 7.53
N GLU A 61 -11.04 -3.78 8.24
CA GLU A 61 -9.92 -4.36 9.00
C GLU A 61 -8.69 -4.62 8.12
N ARG A 62 -8.89 -5.17 6.92
CA ARG A 62 -7.80 -5.43 5.97
C ARG A 62 -7.14 -4.15 5.46
N ILE A 63 -7.92 -3.08 5.21
CA ILE A 63 -7.38 -1.77 4.82
C ILE A 63 -6.53 -1.21 5.96
N VAL A 64 -7.05 -1.20 7.19
CA VAL A 64 -6.34 -0.68 8.37
C VAL A 64 -5.05 -1.45 8.62
N ALA A 65 -5.11 -2.78 8.62
CA ALA A 65 -3.94 -3.63 8.82
C ALA A 65 -2.86 -3.39 7.76
N ARG A 66 -3.25 -3.24 6.48
CA ARG A 66 -2.31 -2.97 5.39
C ARG A 66 -1.70 -1.57 5.49
N ARG A 67 -2.52 -0.57 5.78
CA ARG A 67 -2.08 0.82 6.02
C ARG A 67 -1.02 0.86 7.11
N ASP A 68 -1.28 0.20 8.23
CA ASP A 68 -0.37 0.21 9.38
C ASP A 68 0.92 -0.57 9.11
N ALA A 69 0.85 -1.66 8.35
CA ALA A 69 2.03 -2.40 7.89
C ALA A 69 2.94 -1.59 6.96
N LEU A 70 2.41 -0.58 6.26
CA LEU A 70 3.15 0.30 5.35
C LEU A 70 3.73 1.55 6.04
N ARG A 71 3.37 1.83 7.29
CA ARG A 71 3.92 3.00 8.00
C ARG A 71 5.44 2.87 8.19
N GLY A 72 6.16 3.93 7.85
CA GLY A 72 7.63 3.96 7.99
C GLY A 72 8.39 3.06 7.02
N ARG A 73 7.73 2.47 6.01
CA ARG A 73 8.36 1.58 5.02
C ARG A 73 8.91 2.30 3.80
N PHE A 74 8.56 3.58 3.60
CA PHE A 74 9.05 4.40 2.49
C PHE A 74 10.40 5.03 2.82
N THR A 75 11.35 4.87 1.91
CA THR A 75 12.72 5.38 2.02
C THR A 75 13.01 6.48 1.00
N LEU A 76 12.32 6.50 -0.15
CA LEU A 76 12.48 7.55 -1.14
C LEU A 76 11.78 8.83 -0.65
N PRO A 77 12.45 10.01 -0.64
CA PRO A 77 11.84 11.24 -0.15
C PRO A 77 10.55 11.62 -0.90
N ARG A 78 10.51 11.34 -2.21
CA ARG A 78 9.30 11.59 -3.00
C ARG A 78 8.16 10.64 -2.65
N ALA A 79 8.46 9.37 -2.40
CA ALA A 79 7.45 8.40 -2.02
C ALA A 79 6.91 8.70 -0.61
N GLN A 80 7.75 9.11 0.34
CA GLN A 80 7.32 9.58 1.65
C GLN A 80 6.33 10.74 1.56
N ALA A 81 6.62 11.75 0.73
CA ALA A 81 5.72 12.89 0.53
C ALA A 81 4.36 12.49 -0.07
N ILE A 82 4.34 11.53 -1.00
CA ILE A 82 3.09 11.02 -1.59
C ILE A 82 2.35 10.15 -0.56
N ALA A 83 3.07 9.30 0.18
CA ALA A 83 2.51 8.42 1.19
C ALA A 83 1.83 9.22 2.29
N GLU A 84 2.43 10.30 2.77
CA GLU A 84 1.84 11.20 3.78
C GLU A 84 0.44 11.69 3.35
N GLN A 85 0.33 12.20 2.13
CA GLN A 85 -0.96 12.66 1.56
C GLN A 85 -1.97 11.52 1.42
N ARG A 86 -1.51 10.34 0.98
CA ARG A 86 -2.37 9.16 0.80
C ARG A 86 -2.81 8.56 2.14
N PHE A 87 -1.97 8.58 3.16
CA PHE A 87 -2.33 8.17 4.53
C PHE A 87 -3.41 9.07 5.10
N ALA A 88 -3.23 10.39 5.01
CA ALA A 88 -4.23 11.36 5.46
C ALA A 88 -5.57 11.19 4.73
N THR A 89 -5.53 11.05 3.40
CA THR A 89 -6.74 10.84 2.58
C THR A 89 -7.45 9.53 2.95
N MET A 90 -6.69 8.45 3.12
CA MET A 90 -7.23 7.16 3.51
C MET A 90 -7.88 7.21 4.90
N GLN A 91 -7.22 7.84 5.88
CA GLN A 91 -7.79 8.00 7.23
C GLN A 91 -9.11 8.77 7.18
N ALA A 92 -9.13 9.94 6.55
CA ALA A 92 -10.36 10.74 6.44
C ALA A 92 -11.51 9.99 5.76
N THR A 93 -11.21 9.16 4.75
CA THR A 93 -12.22 8.33 4.07
C THR A 93 -12.73 7.20 4.96
N LEU A 94 -11.84 6.56 5.72
CA LEU A 94 -12.21 5.50 6.66
C LEU A 94 -13.05 6.04 7.82
N ASP A 95 -12.79 7.27 8.28
CA ASP A 95 -13.57 7.93 9.32
C ASP A 95 -15.02 8.16 8.85
N LEU A 96 -15.22 8.61 7.59
CA LEU A 96 -16.54 8.73 6.99
C LEU A 96 -17.26 7.37 6.89
N LEU A 97 -16.54 6.32 6.49
CA LEU A 97 -17.11 4.98 6.40
C LEU A 97 -17.57 4.46 7.76
N VAL A 98 -16.81 4.71 8.82
CA VAL A 98 -17.18 4.31 10.18
C VAL A 98 -18.46 5.03 10.62
N ASP A 99 -18.51 6.35 10.43
CA ASP A 99 -19.66 7.19 10.78
C ASP A 99 -20.94 6.77 10.05
N GLU A 100 -20.85 6.47 8.75
CA GLU A 100 -22.02 6.14 7.93
C GLU A 100 -22.48 4.68 8.04
N ALA A 101 -21.54 3.73 8.13
CA ALA A 101 -21.85 2.33 7.86
C ALA A 101 -21.57 1.37 9.01
N LEU A 102 -20.68 1.72 9.95
CA LEU A 102 -20.28 0.83 11.04
C LEU A 102 -20.84 1.24 12.41
N GLY A 103 -21.36 2.47 12.55
CA GLY A 103 -21.78 3.02 13.85
C GLY A 103 -20.60 3.16 14.80
N GLU A 104 -20.82 3.77 15.97
CA GLU A 104 -19.78 3.87 17.01
C GLU A 104 -19.28 2.46 17.41
N LEU A 105 -18.13 2.05 16.88
CA LEU A 105 -17.32 0.93 17.35
C LEU A 105 -16.58 1.32 18.63
#